data_AF-A0A7K6U5K8-F1
#
_entry.id   AF-A0A7K6U5K8-F1
#
_cell.length_a   1.000
_cell.length_b   1.000
_cell.length_c   1.000
_cell.angle_alpha   90.00
_cell.angle_beta   90.00
_cell.angle_gamma   90.00
#
_symmetry.space_group_name_H-M   'P 1'
#
loop_
_entity.id
_entity.type
_entity.pdbx_description
1 polymer ?
#
loop_
_entity_poly.entity_id
_entity_poly.type
_entity_poly.pdbx_seq_one_letter_code
_entity_poly.pdbx_strand_id
1 'polypeptide(L)'
;LNVTEEKFVLDTLAGCIEYKSLLDVVVNAFFVRDGRYCLISERDLYIVICYLATFQLEELGFRHFSRIVKSLDTAKMLKFLRFFFNALYLNTWIKDEWSQFYDSLYVKENWIDPLLRWQPKVQQLVEQLTDKLNNRTTTVKTSMVTQPKEFNLTVPKPRAIPVPLPIPVLEKRPPIPPSTYKPPKEKKQLEEIKRKNRQKAEVSVFCSGSHLSFLLNCFFCNVLFSQVLELYLKLLHLVSPGSFSRVTKLIDNIPIKLNAAAILREGALYQRKMEQELKRIENLLQGAGDPSEFLEWQKQMRGKDLEEQLAEIECRRLQGKLSHEEAVLAHQNVIQENKKKADLIREEKAELMHQYAEKRLQEQKEMKELVEQVVEGHKNAKQAKIKLQKYKQQIVQEVCEENRELLRQALEEEEEKLRKRYELIQQIRAIESLPSLKHKFVDLTEVSSKG
;
A
#
# COMPACT_ATOMS: atom_id res chain seq x y z
N LEU A 1 -20.99 21.81 -23.51
CA LEU A 1 -19.65 22.15 -24.03
C LEU A 1 -19.79 23.44 -24.79
N ASN A 2 -18.79 24.31 -24.81
CA ASN A 2 -18.86 25.50 -25.67
C ASN A 2 -18.84 25.04 -27.15
N VAL A 3 -19.51 25.75 -28.06
CA VAL A 3 -19.67 25.34 -29.49
C VAL A 3 -18.32 25.06 -30.18
N THR A 4 -17.24 25.65 -29.69
CA THR A 4 -15.86 25.41 -30.15
C THR A 4 -15.27 24.09 -29.65
N GLU A 5 -15.61 23.65 -28.44
CA GLU A 5 -15.15 22.38 -27.86
C GLU A 5 -15.86 21.19 -28.52
N GLU A 6 -17.14 21.33 -28.86
CA GLU A 6 -17.89 20.29 -29.57
C GLU A 6 -17.33 20.04 -30.96
N LYS A 7 -16.99 21.10 -31.70
CA LYS A 7 -16.31 20.99 -32.99
C LYS A 7 -14.96 20.30 -32.87
N PHE A 8 -14.13 20.71 -31.91
CA PHE A 8 -12.83 20.07 -31.68
C PHE A 8 -12.95 18.56 -31.39
N VAL A 9 -13.93 18.15 -30.59
CA VAL A 9 -14.16 16.73 -30.31
C VAL A 9 -14.61 15.98 -31.56
N LEU A 10 -15.52 16.57 -32.35
CA LEU A 10 -15.98 15.98 -33.62
C LEU A 10 -14.85 15.84 -34.64
N ASP A 11 -14.01 16.87 -34.78
CA ASP A 11 -12.86 16.88 -35.69
C ASP A 11 -11.83 15.83 -35.25
N THR A 12 -11.57 15.72 -33.95
CA THR A 12 -10.68 14.68 -33.39
C THR A 12 -11.21 13.27 -33.68
N LEU A 13 -12.52 13.05 -33.51
CA LEU A 13 -13.14 11.75 -33.78
C LEU A 13 -13.11 11.41 -35.27
N ALA A 14 -13.42 12.38 -36.14
CA ALA A 14 -13.34 12.22 -37.58
C ALA A 14 -11.92 11.84 -38.02
N GLY A 15 -10.91 12.53 -37.50
CA GLY A 15 -9.51 12.21 -37.77
C GLY A 15 -9.07 10.84 -37.25
N CYS A 16 -9.56 10.42 -36.07
CA CYS A 16 -9.29 9.06 -35.57
C CYS A 16 -9.88 7.97 -36.46
N ILE A 17 -11.02 8.23 -37.12
CA ILE A 17 -11.66 7.30 -38.05
C ILE A 17 -10.91 7.28 -39.39
N GLU A 18 -10.54 8.45 -39.90
CA GLU A 18 -9.82 8.59 -41.17
C GLU A 18 -8.45 7.91 -41.12
N TYR A 19 -7.67 8.16 -40.08
CA TYR A 19 -6.32 7.59 -39.91
C TYR A 19 -6.30 6.30 -39.09
N LYS A 20 -7.43 5.60 -38.98
CA LYS A 20 -7.57 4.44 -38.10
C LYS A 20 -6.55 3.34 -38.39
N SER A 21 -6.31 3.01 -39.66
CA SER A 21 -5.34 1.98 -40.07
C SER A 21 -3.93 2.28 -39.56
N LEU A 22 -3.51 3.54 -39.64
CA LEU A 22 -2.21 4.01 -39.20
C LEU A 22 -2.06 4.00 -37.67
N LEU A 23 -3.10 4.45 -36.96
CA LEU A 23 -3.14 4.47 -35.50
C LEU A 23 -3.19 3.05 -34.92
N ASP A 24 -3.92 2.15 -35.58
CA ASP A 24 -4.05 0.74 -35.18
C ASP A 24 -2.69 0.03 -35.20
N VAL A 25 -1.80 0.32 -36.14
CA VAL A 25 -0.42 -0.22 -36.17
C VAL A 25 0.30 0.04 -34.84
N VAL A 26 0.28 1.29 -34.37
CA VAL A 26 0.98 1.70 -33.16
C VAL A 26 0.31 1.13 -31.92
N VAL A 27 -1.02 1.24 -31.83
CA VAL A 27 -1.78 0.81 -30.65
C VAL A 27 -1.76 -0.71 -30.50
N ASN A 28 -1.91 -1.47 -31.59
CA ASN A 28 -1.83 -2.93 -31.54
C ASN A 28 -0.41 -3.38 -31.13
N ALA A 29 0.64 -2.76 -31.66
CA ALA A 29 2.02 -3.04 -31.26
C ALA A 29 2.29 -2.70 -29.78
N PHE A 30 1.68 -1.63 -29.26
CA PHE A 30 1.75 -1.29 -27.85
C PHE A 30 1.15 -2.40 -26.98
N PHE A 31 -0.05 -2.89 -27.29
CA PHE A 31 -0.70 -3.97 -26.53
C PHE A 31 0.11 -5.28 -26.52
N VAL A 32 0.81 -5.59 -27.62
CA VAL A 32 1.66 -6.79 -27.71
C VAL A 32 2.93 -6.67 -26.85
N ARG A 33 3.58 -5.50 -26.85
CA ARG A 33 4.89 -5.29 -26.19
C ARG A 33 4.75 -4.86 -24.73
N ASP A 34 4.27 -3.63 -24.51
CA ASP A 34 4.33 -2.94 -23.21
C ASP A 34 2.96 -2.84 -22.52
N GLY A 35 1.88 -3.06 -23.27
CA GLY A 35 0.49 -2.87 -22.88
C GLY A 35 -0.22 -4.10 -22.31
N ARG A 36 0.50 -5.19 -21.97
CA ARG A 36 -0.12 -6.46 -21.49
C ARG A 36 -1.03 -6.31 -20.26
N TYR A 37 -0.81 -5.26 -19.46
CA TYR A 37 -1.61 -4.95 -18.26
C TYR A 37 -2.64 -3.84 -18.50
N CYS A 38 -2.76 -3.32 -19.72
CA CYS A 38 -3.78 -2.33 -20.09
C CYS A 38 -5.03 -3.07 -20.56
N LEU A 39 -6.21 -2.55 -20.22
CA LEU A 39 -7.47 -3.20 -20.58
C LEU A 39 -7.78 -2.93 -22.06
N ILE A 40 -8.35 -3.93 -22.74
CA ILE A 40 -8.81 -3.78 -24.13
C ILE A 40 -9.88 -2.68 -24.25
N SER A 41 -10.70 -2.48 -23.20
CA SER A 41 -11.68 -1.39 -23.13
C SER A 41 -11.06 0.01 -23.17
N GLU A 42 -9.74 0.13 -22.96
CA GLU A 42 -9.00 1.40 -23.01
C GLU A 42 -8.29 1.61 -24.35
N ARG A 43 -8.46 0.69 -25.32
CA ARG A 43 -7.85 0.77 -26.65
C ARG A 43 -8.15 2.09 -27.35
N ASP A 44 -9.41 2.52 -27.32
CA ASP A 44 -9.85 3.74 -28.00
C ASP A 44 -9.22 5.00 -27.39
N LEU A 45 -8.95 4.98 -26.08
CA LEU A 45 -8.22 6.06 -25.42
C LEU A 45 -6.81 6.19 -25.99
N TYR A 46 -6.09 5.07 -26.18
CA TYR A 46 -4.75 5.10 -26.77
C TYR A 46 -4.77 5.54 -28.23
N ILE A 47 -5.82 5.18 -29.00
CA ILE A 47 -6.01 5.66 -30.38
C ILE A 47 -6.15 7.18 -30.40
N VAL A 48 -7.01 7.74 -29.55
CA VAL A 48 -7.21 9.19 -29.46
C VAL A 48 -5.93 9.91 -29.03
N ILE A 49 -5.21 9.39 -28.04
CA ILE A 49 -3.94 9.98 -27.60
C ILE A 49 -2.86 9.86 -28.67
N CYS A 50 -2.83 8.75 -29.42
CA CYS A 50 -1.93 8.57 -30.57
C CYS A 50 -2.23 9.61 -31.65
N TYR A 51 -3.50 9.77 -32.04
CA TYR A 51 -3.93 10.77 -33.01
C TYR A 51 -3.57 12.19 -32.58
N LEU A 52 -3.83 12.51 -31.30
CA LEU A 52 -3.50 13.82 -30.75
C LEU A 52 -1.99 14.08 -30.75
N ALA A 53 -1.18 13.05 -30.53
CA ALA A 53 0.28 13.14 -30.54
C ALA A 53 0.86 13.24 -31.96
N THR A 54 0.25 12.59 -32.94
CA THR A 54 0.74 12.57 -34.33
C THR A 54 0.29 13.77 -35.15
N PHE A 55 -0.99 14.12 -35.10
CA PHE A 55 -1.60 15.10 -36.02
C PHE A 55 -1.90 16.44 -35.36
N GLN A 56 -2.28 16.43 -34.08
CA GLN A 56 -2.77 17.64 -33.40
C GLN A 56 -1.75 18.25 -32.43
N LEU A 57 -0.56 17.66 -32.27
CA LEU A 57 0.39 18.13 -31.26
C LEU A 57 0.94 19.52 -31.56
N GLU A 58 1.08 19.86 -32.84
CA GLU A 58 1.53 21.18 -33.30
C GLU A 58 0.40 22.23 -33.23
N GLU A 59 -0.83 21.87 -33.60
CA GLU A 59 -2.00 22.77 -33.58
C GLU A 59 -2.54 23.02 -32.16
N LEU A 60 -2.66 21.95 -31.35
CA LEU A 60 -3.15 22.01 -29.96
C LEU A 60 -2.12 22.63 -29.02
N GLY A 61 -0.83 22.42 -29.33
CA GLY A 61 0.30 22.81 -28.52
C GLY A 61 0.54 21.93 -27.29
N PHE A 62 1.82 21.83 -26.92
CA PHE A 62 2.29 20.92 -25.86
C PHE A 62 1.68 21.18 -24.47
N ARG A 63 1.30 22.44 -24.16
CA ARG A 63 0.69 22.77 -22.85
C ARG A 63 -0.67 22.09 -22.68
N HIS A 64 -1.51 22.12 -23.71
CA HIS A 64 -2.82 21.49 -23.70
C HIS A 64 -2.71 19.97 -23.76
N PHE A 65 -1.81 19.44 -24.60
CA PHE A 65 -1.49 18.02 -24.64
C PHE A 65 -1.04 17.50 -23.26
N SER A 66 -0.12 18.20 -22.60
CA SER A 66 0.35 17.85 -21.24
C SER A 66 -0.79 17.86 -20.22
N ARG A 67 -1.74 18.79 -20.33
CA ARG A 67 -2.93 18.85 -19.45
C ARG A 67 -3.85 17.65 -19.66
N ILE A 68 -4.09 17.25 -20.91
CA ILE A 68 -4.88 16.07 -21.25
C ILE A 68 -4.22 14.81 -20.69
N VAL A 69 -2.94 14.60 -20.99
CA VAL A 69 -2.17 13.45 -20.49
C VAL A 69 -2.18 13.37 -18.95
N LYS A 70 -1.99 14.52 -18.26
CA LYS A 70 -1.99 14.59 -16.79
C LYS A 70 -3.38 14.33 -16.16
N SER A 71 -4.47 14.50 -16.90
CA SER A 71 -5.82 14.23 -16.43
C SER A 71 -6.20 12.74 -16.49
N LEU A 72 -5.45 11.96 -17.26
CA LEU A 72 -5.63 10.52 -17.43
C LEU A 72 -4.77 9.74 -16.42
N ASP A 73 -4.90 8.42 -16.42
CA ASP A 73 -4.13 7.56 -15.52
C ASP A 73 -2.61 7.70 -15.77
N THR A 74 -1.91 8.18 -14.74
CA THR A 74 -0.49 8.57 -14.81
C THR A 74 0.41 7.38 -15.16
N ALA A 75 0.14 6.20 -14.61
CA ALA A 75 0.98 5.02 -14.82
C ALA A 75 0.81 4.47 -16.25
N LYS A 76 -0.42 4.45 -16.76
CA LYS A 76 -0.75 4.01 -18.12
C LYS A 76 -0.20 4.96 -19.19
N MET A 77 -0.41 6.27 -19.02
CA MET A 77 0.08 7.27 -19.96
C MET A 77 1.61 7.31 -20.02
N LEU A 78 2.28 7.13 -18.88
CA LEU A 78 3.73 7.02 -18.83
C LEU A 78 4.25 5.86 -19.70
N LYS A 79 3.63 4.67 -19.60
CA LYS A 79 4.02 3.51 -20.41
C LYS A 79 3.79 3.76 -21.90
N PHE A 80 2.63 4.29 -22.25
CA PHE A 80 2.28 4.56 -23.66
C PHE A 80 3.19 5.62 -24.28
N LEU A 81 3.44 6.73 -23.59
CA LEU A 81 4.31 7.80 -24.11
C LEU A 81 5.77 7.34 -24.24
N ARG A 82 6.28 6.52 -23.31
CA ARG A 82 7.61 5.91 -23.42
C ARG A 82 7.72 4.97 -24.61
N PHE A 83 6.67 4.21 -24.88
CA PHE A 83 6.60 3.32 -26.03
C PHE A 83 6.55 4.12 -27.34
N PHE A 84 5.61 5.05 -27.47
CA PHE A 84 5.34 5.74 -28.73
C PHE A 84 6.45 6.73 -29.11
N PHE A 85 7.00 7.49 -28.17
CA PHE A 85 8.08 8.45 -28.43
C PHE A 85 9.49 7.82 -28.35
N ASN A 86 9.61 6.51 -28.55
CA ASN A 86 10.90 5.86 -28.65
C ASN A 86 11.50 6.11 -30.04
N ALA A 87 12.62 6.84 -30.11
CA ALA A 87 13.29 7.18 -31.36
C ALA A 87 13.66 5.95 -32.20
N LEU A 88 13.97 4.81 -31.55
CA LEU A 88 14.27 3.57 -32.25
C LEU A 88 13.03 3.03 -32.96
N TYR A 89 11.87 3.05 -32.30
CA TYR A 89 10.63 2.53 -32.89
C TYR A 89 10.10 3.43 -33.99
N LEU A 90 10.14 4.75 -33.78
CA LEU A 90 9.74 5.74 -34.77
C LEU A 90 10.56 5.65 -36.06
N ASN A 91 11.88 5.46 -35.98
CA ASN A 91 12.75 5.42 -37.16
C ASN A 91 12.86 4.04 -37.84
N THR A 92 12.43 2.98 -37.18
CA THR A 92 12.48 1.61 -37.73
C THR A 92 11.08 1.18 -38.15
N TRP A 93 10.49 0.27 -37.39
CA TRP A 93 9.28 -0.44 -37.79
C TRP A 93 8.04 0.46 -37.88
N ILE A 94 7.89 1.53 -37.08
CA ILE A 94 6.71 2.42 -37.19
C ILE A 94 6.73 3.13 -38.55
N LYS A 95 7.90 3.66 -38.94
CA LYS A 95 8.07 4.29 -40.25
C LYS A 95 7.83 3.29 -41.38
N ASP A 96 8.37 2.07 -41.26
CA ASP A 96 8.24 1.04 -42.30
C ASP A 96 6.78 0.60 -42.49
N GLU A 97 6.05 0.39 -41.38
CA GLU A 97 4.62 0.03 -41.42
C GLU A 97 3.75 1.18 -41.94
N TRP A 98 4.03 2.43 -41.55
CA TRP A 98 3.31 3.58 -42.09
C TRP A 98 3.61 3.82 -43.57
N SER A 99 4.81 3.45 -44.02
CA SER A 99 5.22 3.52 -45.42
C SER A 99 4.53 2.47 -46.31
N GLN A 100 3.79 1.51 -45.73
CA GLN A 100 2.93 0.61 -46.52
C GLN A 100 1.65 1.30 -46.96
N PHE A 101 1.19 2.30 -46.21
CA PHE A 101 -0.05 3.05 -46.49
C PHE A 101 0.20 4.35 -47.25
N TYR A 102 1.35 5.00 -47.01
CA TYR A 102 1.71 6.30 -47.57
C TYR A 102 3.15 6.30 -48.07
N ASP A 103 3.50 7.27 -48.91
CA ASP A 103 4.86 7.39 -49.43
C ASP A 103 5.90 7.59 -48.31
N SER A 104 7.02 6.88 -48.39
CA SER A 104 8.06 6.84 -47.35
C SER A 104 8.66 8.23 -47.06
N LEU A 105 8.78 9.08 -48.09
CA LEU A 105 9.23 10.47 -47.94
C LEU A 105 8.19 11.31 -47.19
N TYR A 106 6.91 11.16 -47.56
CA TYR A 106 5.80 11.86 -46.92
C TYR A 106 5.64 11.49 -45.44
N VAL A 107 5.73 10.19 -45.12
CA VAL A 107 5.67 9.66 -43.74
C VAL A 107 6.81 10.23 -42.89
N LYS A 108 8.02 10.28 -43.46
CA LYS A 108 9.19 10.77 -42.75
C LYS A 108 9.05 12.26 -42.42
N GLU A 109 8.76 13.09 -43.42
CA GLU A 109 8.74 14.54 -43.29
C GLU A 109 7.55 15.05 -42.48
N ASN A 110 6.36 14.47 -42.68
CA ASN A 110 5.14 15.00 -42.07
C ASN A 110 4.80 14.37 -40.71
N TRP A 111 5.27 13.16 -40.42
CA TRP A 111 4.88 12.46 -39.18
C TRP A 111 6.07 12.11 -38.30
N ILE A 112 7.10 11.44 -38.83
CA ILE A 112 8.24 10.99 -38.03
C ILE A 112 9.09 12.16 -37.55
N ASP A 113 9.47 13.09 -38.43
CA ASP A 113 10.32 14.22 -38.08
C ASP A 113 9.66 15.16 -37.04
N PRO A 114 8.36 15.49 -37.14
CA PRO A 114 7.66 16.22 -36.08
C PRO A 114 7.61 15.47 -34.74
N LEU A 115 7.35 14.15 -34.75
CA LEU A 115 7.35 13.36 -33.52
C LEU A 115 8.72 13.34 -32.83
N LEU A 116 9.81 13.22 -33.62
CA LEU A 116 11.18 13.30 -33.12
C LEU A 116 11.51 14.69 -32.58
N ARG A 117 11.03 15.76 -33.23
CA ARG A 117 11.18 17.14 -32.76
C ARG A 117 10.51 17.36 -31.39
N TRP A 118 9.36 16.74 -31.15
CA TRP A 118 8.64 16.84 -29.88
C TRP A 118 9.13 15.88 -28.79
N GLN A 119 9.90 14.86 -29.17
CA GLN A 119 10.47 13.86 -28.27
C GLN A 119 11.11 14.42 -26.99
N PRO A 120 12.04 15.41 -27.02
CA PRO A 120 12.68 15.89 -25.80
C PRO A 120 11.70 16.55 -24.82
N LYS A 121 10.66 17.23 -25.33
CA LYS A 121 9.62 17.83 -24.48
C LYS A 121 8.73 16.75 -23.86
N VAL A 122 8.39 15.71 -24.64
CA VAL A 122 7.61 14.58 -24.12
C VAL A 122 8.41 13.77 -23.10
N GLN A 123 9.74 13.63 -23.26
CA GLN A 123 10.61 13.01 -22.27
C GLN A 123 10.61 13.77 -20.94
N GLN A 124 10.68 15.10 -20.95
CA GLN A 124 10.50 15.91 -19.74
C GLN A 124 9.14 15.69 -19.07
N LEU A 125 8.07 15.49 -19.86
CA LEU A 125 6.76 15.14 -19.32
C LEU A 125 6.76 13.74 -18.70
N VAL A 126 7.40 12.77 -19.33
CA VAL A 126 7.55 11.40 -18.80
C VAL A 126 8.32 11.40 -17.48
N GLU A 127 9.40 12.17 -17.36
CA GLU A 127 10.15 12.35 -16.10
C GLU A 127 9.24 12.93 -15.01
N GLN A 128 8.50 14.01 -15.30
CA GLN A 128 7.53 14.59 -14.36
C GLN A 128 6.44 13.61 -13.91
N LEU A 129 5.97 12.73 -14.81
CA LEU A 129 4.99 11.70 -14.46
C LEU A 129 5.63 10.58 -13.61
N THR A 130 6.90 10.26 -13.86
CA THR A 130 7.69 9.27 -13.09
C THR A 130 7.90 9.74 -11.66
N ASP A 131 8.30 11.00 -11.46
CA ASP A 131 8.50 11.58 -10.13
C ASP A 131 7.19 11.61 -9.32
N LYS A 132 6.06 11.95 -9.97
CA LYS A 132 4.75 11.92 -9.33
C LYS A 132 4.33 10.51 -8.90
N LEU A 133 4.69 9.49 -9.66
CA LEU A 133 4.38 8.11 -9.32
C LEU A 133 5.23 7.63 -8.12
N ASN A 134 6.52 7.95 -8.13
CA ASN A 134 7.45 7.60 -7.05
C ASN A 134 7.11 8.32 -5.73
N ASN A 135 6.67 9.58 -5.79
CA ASN A 135 6.29 10.36 -4.61
C ASN A 135 4.92 9.94 -4.01
N ARG A 136 4.05 9.28 -4.79
CA ARG A 136 2.80 8.70 -4.28
C ARG A 136 3.04 7.48 -3.39
N THR A 137 4.09 6.72 -3.65
CA THR A 137 4.50 5.58 -2.81
C THR A 137 5.10 6.00 -1.47
N THR A 138 5.70 7.19 -1.37
CA THR A 138 6.30 7.72 -0.13
C THR A 138 5.33 8.50 0.76
N THR A 139 4.13 8.85 0.27
CA THR A 139 3.10 9.51 1.07
C THR A 139 2.22 8.50 1.82
N VAL A 140 2.86 7.58 2.55
CA VAL A 140 2.22 6.98 3.72
C VAL A 140 2.04 8.12 4.71
N LYS A 141 0.80 8.59 4.90
CA LYS A 141 0.48 9.47 6.02
C LYS A 141 0.88 8.73 7.29
N THR A 142 2.02 9.09 7.87
CA THR A 142 2.35 8.78 9.25
C THR A 142 1.28 9.46 10.09
N SER A 143 0.24 8.70 10.46
CA SER A 143 -0.69 9.11 11.49
C SER A 143 0.17 9.50 12.69
N MET A 144 0.06 10.75 13.13
CA MET A 144 0.75 11.21 14.34
C MET A 144 0.46 10.21 15.46
N VAL A 145 1.53 9.63 16.03
CA VAL A 145 1.43 8.78 17.21
C VAL A 145 0.73 9.59 18.29
N THR A 146 -0.40 9.10 18.78
CA THR A 146 -1.13 9.74 19.87
C THR A 146 -0.26 9.65 21.12
N GLN A 147 0.26 10.78 21.59
CA GLN A 147 1.00 10.83 22.85
C GLN A 147 0.00 10.74 24.02
N PRO A 148 0.20 9.82 24.98
CA PRO A 148 -0.61 9.75 26.18
C PRO A 148 -0.45 11.06 26.97
N LYS A 149 -1.54 11.80 27.17
CA LYS A 149 -1.57 12.93 28.08
C LYS A 149 -1.73 12.39 29.49
N GLU A 150 -0.78 12.66 30.38
CA GLU A 150 -0.86 12.24 31.77
C GLU A 150 -2.13 12.81 32.43
N PHE A 151 -2.83 11.96 33.19
CA PHE A 151 -4.03 12.36 33.90
C PHE A 151 -3.64 13.26 35.08
N ASN A 152 -4.39 14.34 35.30
CA ASN A 152 -4.21 15.12 36.51
C ASN A 152 -4.67 14.27 37.70
N LEU A 153 -3.77 13.98 38.64
CA LEU A 153 -4.11 13.40 39.95
C LEU A 153 -5.07 14.37 40.65
N THR A 154 -6.37 14.07 40.57
CA THR A 154 -7.42 14.90 41.15
C THR A 154 -7.40 14.82 42.67
N VAL A 155 -7.26 15.98 43.32
CA VAL A 155 -7.67 16.15 44.73
C VAL A 155 -9.18 15.86 44.82
N PRO A 156 -9.64 15.02 45.77
CA PRO A 156 -11.04 14.66 45.85
C PRO A 156 -11.88 15.90 46.20
N LYS A 157 -12.83 16.25 45.33
CA LYS A 157 -13.85 17.26 45.66
C LYS A 157 -14.74 16.74 46.80
N PRO A 158 -15.09 17.59 47.78
CA PRO A 158 -15.95 17.19 48.90
C PRO A 158 -17.32 16.72 48.40
N ARG A 159 -17.86 15.66 49.01
CA ARG A 159 -19.18 15.09 48.67
C ARG A 159 -20.28 16.08 49.03
N ALA A 160 -20.97 16.59 48.02
CA ALA A 160 -22.26 17.27 48.21
C ALA A 160 -23.38 16.22 48.33
N ILE A 161 -24.31 16.46 49.26
CA ILE A 161 -25.50 15.64 49.47
C ILE A 161 -26.37 15.74 48.18
N PRO A 162 -26.84 14.62 47.61
CA PRO A 162 -27.60 14.66 46.37
C PRO A 162 -28.98 15.26 46.63
N VAL A 163 -29.24 16.42 46.01
CA VAL A 163 -30.58 17.00 45.91
C VAL A 163 -31.40 16.13 44.95
N PRO A 164 -32.68 15.80 45.26
CA PRO A 164 -33.52 15.01 44.37
C PRO A 164 -33.60 15.67 42.99
N LEU A 165 -33.33 14.90 41.95
CA LEU A 165 -33.44 15.35 40.56
C LEU A 165 -34.90 15.73 40.28
N PRO A 166 -35.20 16.97 39.86
CA PRO A 166 -36.54 17.32 39.39
C PRO A 166 -36.87 16.45 38.19
N ILE A 167 -38.09 15.93 38.15
CA ILE A 167 -38.57 15.04 37.08
C ILE A 167 -38.37 15.77 35.75
N PRO A 168 -37.66 15.18 34.77
CA PRO A 168 -37.46 15.81 33.48
C PRO A 168 -38.81 16.07 32.83
N VAL A 169 -39.16 17.34 32.67
CA VAL A 169 -40.27 17.71 31.80
C VAL A 169 -39.84 17.32 30.40
N LEU A 170 -40.48 16.30 29.83
CA LEU A 170 -40.24 15.87 28.45
C LEU A 170 -40.40 17.08 27.54
N GLU A 171 -39.30 17.51 26.90
CA GLU A 171 -39.38 18.47 25.82
C GLU A 171 -40.34 17.93 24.76
N LYS A 172 -41.30 18.77 24.36
CA LYS A 172 -42.23 18.42 23.28
C LYS A 172 -41.39 18.11 22.04
N ARG A 173 -41.60 16.91 21.49
CA ARG A 173 -40.84 16.40 20.34
C ARG A 173 -40.89 17.44 19.20
N PRO A 174 -39.75 17.73 18.56
CA PRO A 174 -39.77 18.56 17.36
C PRO A 174 -40.69 17.94 16.31
N PRO A 175 -41.41 18.75 15.51
CA PRO A 175 -42.27 18.23 14.46
C PRO A 175 -41.44 17.37 13.50
N ILE A 176 -42.05 16.29 13.04
CA ILE A 176 -41.40 15.30 12.18
C ILE A 176 -40.85 16.04 10.95
N PRO A 177 -39.57 15.88 10.61
CA PRO A 177 -38.97 16.60 9.52
C PRO A 177 -39.71 16.29 8.20
N PRO A 178 -39.91 17.29 7.32
CA PRO A 178 -40.64 17.12 6.06
C PRO A 178 -39.94 16.17 5.07
N SER A 179 -38.72 15.69 5.39
CA SER A 179 -38.03 14.63 4.66
C SER A 179 -38.68 13.26 4.80
N THR A 180 -39.44 13.01 5.87
CA THR A 180 -40.12 11.72 6.11
C THR A 180 -41.21 11.44 5.07
N TYR A 181 -41.82 12.48 4.51
CA TYR A 181 -42.83 12.37 3.45
C TYR A 181 -42.25 12.41 2.04
N LYS A 182 -40.93 12.61 1.89
CA LYS A 182 -40.26 12.57 0.59
C LYS A 182 -39.87 11.12 0.29
N PRO A 183 -40.16 10.60 -0.92
CA PRO A 183 -39.74 9.25 -1.27
C PRO A 183 -38.21 9.14 -1.18
N PRO A 184 -37.69 7.96 -0.78
CA PRO A 184 -36.25 7.71 -0.69
C PRO A 184 -35.56 8.05 -2.02
N LYS A 185 -34.32 8.55 -1.95
CA LYS A 185 -33.53 8.94 -3.14
C LYS A 185 -33.39 7.77 -4.12
N GLU A 186 -33.37 6.57 -3.58
CA GLU A 186 -33.31 5.28 -4.25
C GLU A 186 -34.50 5.09 -5.19
N LYS A 187 -35.72 5.52 -4.82
CA LYS A 187 -36.89 5.40 -5.70
C LYS A 187 -36.78 6.29 -6.94
N LYS A 188 -36.28 7.52 -6.78
CA LYS A 188 -36.03 8.45 -7.90
C LYS A 188 -34.93 7.93 -8.82
N GLN A 189 -33.86 7.37 -8.23
CA GLN A 189 -32.78 6.73 -8.99
C GLN A 189 -33.31 5.52 -9.78
N LEU A 190 -34.19 4.72 -9.18
CA LEU A 190 -34.80 3.57 -9.84
C LEU A 190 -35.68 3.97 -11.04
N GLU A 191 -36.47 5.05 -10.92
CA GLU A 191 -37.26 5.60 -12.03
C GLU A 191 -36.37 6.12 -13.15
N GLU A 192 -35.27 6.80 -12.81
CA GLU A 192 -34.32 7.29 -13.81
C GLU A 192 -33.61 6.13 -14.55
N ILE A 193 -33.26 5.06 -13.83
CA ILE A 193 -32.71 3.84 -14.42
C ILE A 193 -33.74 3.14 -15.31
N LYS A 194 -35.00 3.01 -14.88
CA LYS A 194 -36.08 2.44 -15.69
C LYS A 194 -36.29 3.23 -16.99
N ARG A 195 -36.28 4.56 -16.92
CA ARG A 195 -36.40 5.43 -18.09
C ARG A 195 -35.22 5.24 -19.05
N LYS A 196 -33.98 5.19 -18.54
CA LYS A 196 -32.77 4.94 -19.35
C LYS A 196 -32.79 3.56 -20.00
N ASN A 197 -33.21 2.53 -19.26
CA ASN A 197 -33.30 1.16 -19.79
C ASN A 197 -34.37 1.04 -20.88
N ARG A 198 -35.52 1.71 -20.72
CA ARG A 198 -36.54 1.77 -21.77
C ARG A 198 -36.01 2.41 -23.06
N GLN A 199 -35.33 3.56 -22.94
CA GLN A 199 -34.72 4.23 -24.10
C GLN A 199 -33.66 3.35 -24.79
N LYS A 200 -32.82 2.64 -24.02
CA LYS A 200 -31.85 1.69 -24.58
C LYS A 200 -32.52 0.52 -25.31
N ALA A 201 -33.61 -0.02 -24.76
CA ALA A 201 -34.35 -1.11 -25.38
C ALA A 201 -35.02 -0.67 -26.69
N GLU A 202 -35.63 0.52 -26.72
CA GLU A 202 -36.23 1.10 -27.92
C GLU A 202 -35.16 1.31 -29.03
N VAL A 203 -33.96 1.81 -28.67
CA VAL A 203 -32.82 1.93 -29.60
C VAL A 203 -32.36 0.55 -30.08
N SER A 204 -32.24 -0.43 -29.20
CA SER A 204 -31.82 -1.80 -29.56
C SER A 204 -32.79 -2.46 -30.55
N VAL A 205 -34.10 -2.28 -30.37
CA VAL A 205 -35.12 -2.84 -31.27
C VAL A 205 -35.07 -2.15 -32.64
N PHE A 206 -34.90 -0.83 -32.67
CA PHE A 206 -34.77 -0.06 -33.91
C PHE A 206 -33.49 -0.44 -34.71
N CYS A 207 -32.37 -0.64 -34.01
CA CYS A 207 -31.10 -1.02 -34.64
C CYS A 207 -31.05 -2.48 -35.10
N SER A 208 -31.92 -3.35 -34.58
CA SER A 208 -32.00 -4.75 -35.00
C SER A 208 -32.69 -4.94 -36.35
N GLY A 209 -33.45 -3.94 -36.82
CA GLY A 209 -34.15 -3.96 -38.12
C GLY A 209 -33.36 -3.39 -39.30
N SER A 210 -32.16 -2.87 -39.07
CA SER A 210 -31.27 -2.33 -40.12
C SER A 210 -29.88 -2.93 -40.00
N HIS A 211 -29.17 -3.06 -41.13
CA HIS A 211 -27.84 -3.69 -41.28
C HIS A 211 -26.69 -2.90 -40.60
N LEU A 212 -26.96 -2.29 -39.45
CA LEU A 212 -26.15 -1.25 -38.80
C LEU A 212 -25.90 -1.53 -37.32
N SER A 213 -26.01 -2.79 -36.87
CA SER A 213 -25.65 -3.19 -35.50
C SER A 213 -24.18 -2.89 -35.14
N PHE A 214 -23.33 -2.73 -36.16
CA PHE A 214 -21.90 -2.48 -36.01
C PHE A 214 -21.53 -1.05 -35.55
N LEU A 215 -22.33 -0.03 -35.88
CA LEU A 215 -21.94 1.37 -35.62
C LEU A 215 -22.34 1.91 -34.24
N LEU A 216 -23.22 1.23 -33.51
CA LEU A 216 -23.80 1.76 -32.25
C LEU A 216 -23.28 1.09 -30.97
N ASN A 217 -22.39 0.11 -31.09
CA ASN A 217 -21.73 -0.47 -29.91
C ASN A 217 -20.53 0.37 -29.43
N CYS A 218 -20.23 1.47 -30.11
CA CYS A 218 -19.13 2.36 -29.79
C CYS A 218 -19.64 3.61 -29.04
N PHE A 219 -19.19 3.74 -27.80
CA PHE A 219 -19.27 4.91 -26.93
C PHE A 219 -20.63 5.30 -26.33
N PHE A 220 -20.63 5.26 -24.99
CA PHE A 220 -21.33 6.22 -24.13
C PHE A 220 -21.51 7.59 -24.81
N CYS A 221 -22.73 7.99 -25.17
CA CYS A 221 -23.08 9.39 -25.29
C CYS A 221 -24.59 9.62 -25.34
N ASN A 222 -25.06 10.53 -24.47
CA ASN A 222 -26.37 11.17 -24.49
C ASN A 222 -26.46 12.18 -25.67
N VAL A 223 -26.18 11.74 -26.89
CA VAL A 223 -26.33 12.60 -28.09
C VAL A 223 -27.69 12.34 -28.69
N LEU A 224 -28.44 13.42 -28.94
CA LEU A 224 -29.76 13.39 -29.56
C LEU A 224 -29.65 12.75 -30.95
N PHE A 225 -30.28 11.58 -31.07
CA PHE A 225 -30.43 10.77 -32.28
C PHE A 225 -30.78 11.57 -33.56
N SER A 226 -31.44 12.73 -33.42
CA SER A 226 -31.80 13.60 -34.54
C SER A 226 -30.60 14.15 -35.32
N GLN A 227 -29.47 14.42 -34.65
CA GLN A 227 -28.30 15.02 -35.31
C GLN A 227 -27.47 13.99 -36.08
N VAL A 228 -27.46 12.74 -35.62
CA VAL A 228 -26.69 11.64 -36.26
C VAL A 228 -27.37 11.18 -37.55
N LEU A 229 -28.72 11.16 -37.58
CA LEU A 229 -29.49 10.81 -38.78
C LEU A 229 -29.31 11.85 -39.91
N GLU A 230 -29.27 13.13 -39.54
CA GLU A 230 -29.09 14.24 -40.48
C GLU A 230 -27.68 14.26 -41.10
N LEU A 231 -26.68 13.81 -40.34
CA LEU A 231 -25.29 13.66 -40.78
C LEU A 231 -25.12 12.50 -41.77
N TYR A 232 -25.79 11.37 -41.54
CA TYR A 232 -25.72 10.20 -42.41
C TYR A 232 -26.34 10.46 -43.78
N LEU A 233 -27.45 11.20 -43.82
CA LEU A 233 -28.06 11.65 -45.07
C LEU A 233 -27.13 12.59 -45.85
N LYS A 234 -26.41 13.51 -45.18
CA LYS A 234 -25.43 14.38 -45.85
C LYS A 234 -24.21 13.64 -46.41
N LEU A 235 -23.76 12.57 -45.74
CA LEU A 235 -22.63 11.74 -46.19
C LEU A 235 -22.97 10.86 -47.40
N LEU A 236 -24.20 10.36 -47.48
CA LEU A 236 -24.69 9.60 -48.65
C LEU A 236 -24.80 10.46 -49.93
N HIS A 237 -24.98 11.77 -49.79
CA HIS A 237 -25.04 12.70 -50.92
C HIS A 237 -23.66 13.14 -51.47
N LEU A 238 -22.55 12.82 -50.78
CA LEU A 238 -21.18 13.17 -51.22
C LEU A 238 -20.50 12.07 -52.04
N VAL A 239 -21.08 10.87 -52.11
CA VAL A 239 -20.60 9.80 -53.01
C VAL A 239 -21.23 10.02 -54.39
N SER A 240 -20.66 10.98 -55.13
CA SER A 240 -20.86 11.05 -56.58
C SER A 240 -20.36 9.74 -57.20
N PRO A 241 -21.08 9.11 -58.15
CA PRO A 241 -20.59 7.90 -58.79
C PRO A 241 -19.29 8.23 -59.52
N GLY A 242 -18.18 7.76 -58.97
CA GLY A 242 -16.84 7.93 -59.52
C GLY A 242 -16.82 7.55 -61.00
N SER A 243 -16.35 8.47 -61.82
CA SER A 243 -16.08 8.28 -63.23
C SER A 243 -15.24 7.02 -63.43
N PHE A 244 -15.85 5.98 -64.00
CA PHE A 244 -15.09 4.87 -64.56
C PHE A 244 -14.16 5.43 -65.65
N SER A 245 -12.86 5.47 -65.37
CA SER A 245 -11.83 5.72 -66.37
C SER A 245 -12.01 4.70 -67.49
N ARG A 246 -12.54 5.16 -68.63
CA ARG A 246 -12.63 4.39 -69.85
C ARG A 246 -11.18 4.17 -70.30
N VAL A 247 -10.63 2.98 -70.04
CA VAL A 247 -9.31 2.59 -70.56
C VAL A 247 -9.43 2.53 -72.09
N THR A 248 -9.08 3.63 -72.74
CA THR A 248 -8.86 3.67 -74.19
C THR A 248 -7.59 2.87 -74.47
N LYS A 249 -7.75 1.59 -74.81
CA LYS A 249 -6.68 0.83 -75.46
C LYS A 249 -6.45 1.50 -76.83
N LEU A 250 -5.31 2.16 -76.99
CA LEU A 250 -4.78 2.53 -78.30
C LEU A 250 -4.67 1.25 -79.12
N ILE A 251 -5.48 1.13 -80.16
CA ILE A 251 -5.32 0.09 -81.17
C ILE A 251 -4.33 0.66 -82.18
N ASP A 252 -3.10 0.18 -82.13
CA ASP A 252 -2.12 0.42 -83.19
C ASP A 252 -2.64 -0.26 -84.47
N ASN A 253 -3.27 0.53 -85.34
CA ASN A 253 -3.73 0.09 -86.66
C ASN A 253 -2.51 -0.07 -87.58
N ILE A 254 -1.77 -1.16 -87.41
CA ILE A 254 -0.75 -1.59 -88.36
C ILE A 254 -1.50 -2.17 -89.58
N PRO A 255 -1.32 -1.63 -90.79
CA PRO A 255 -2.00 -2.13 -91.98
C PRO A 255 -1.40 -3.47 -92.41
N ILE A 256 -1.89 -4.57 -91.82
CA ILE A 256 -1.54 -5.92 -92.22
C ILE A 256 -2.43 -6.29 -93.41
N LYS A 257 -1.81 -6.57 -94.56
CA LYS A 257 -2.50 -7.07 -95.77
C LYS A 257 -2.95 -8.50 -95.48
N LEU A 258 -4.16 -8.69 -94.97
CA LEU A 258 -4.68 -9.99 -94.59
C LEU A 258 -5.06 -10.80 -95.84
N ASN A 259 -4.37 -11.93 -96.07
CA ASN A 259 -4.83 -12.95 -97.00
C ASN A 259 -6.19 -13.49 -96.53
N ALA A 260 -7.08 -13.90 -97.44
CA ALA A 260 -8.42 -14.38 -97.10
C ALA A 260 -8.43 -15.49 -96.01
N ALA A 261 -7.41 -16.34 -95.98
CA ALA A 261 -7.23 -17.38 -94.97
C ALA A 261 -6.91 -16.85 -93.55
N ALA A 262 -6.39 -15.63 -93.41
CA ALA A 262 -6.19 -14.99 -92.10
C ALA A 262 -7.51 -14.44 -91.56
N ILE A 263 -8.33 -13.84 -92.43
CA ILE A 263 -9.67 -13.34 -92.07
C ILE A 263 -10.56 -14.49 -91.57
N LEU A 264 -10.54 -15.64 -92.25
CA LEU A 264 -11.33 -16.81 -91.85
C LEU A 264 -10.87 -17.39 -90.51
N ARG A 265 -9.56 -17.38 -90.21
CA ARG A 265 -9.01 -17.84 -88.93
C ARG A 265 -9.38 -16.91 -87.77
N GLU A 266 -9.28 -15.60 -87.98
CA GLU A 266 -9.72 -14.61 -86.99
C GLU A 266 -11.24 -14.65 -86.79
N GLY A 267 -12.02 -14.85 -87.86
CA GLY A 267 -13.47 -15.02 -87.80
C GLY A 267 -13.89 -16.24 -86.96
N ALA A 268 -13.23 -17.38 -87.17
CA ALA A 268 -13.49 -18.60 -86.38
C ALA A 268 -13.10 -18.43 -84.89
N LEU A 269 -11.99 -17.73 -84.61
CA LEU A 269 -11.60 -17.39 -83.24
C LEU A 269 -12.61 -16.47 -82.56
N TYR A 270 -13.13 -15.47 -83.29
CA TYR A 270 -14.16 -14.57 -82.78
C TYR A 270 -15.47 -15.30 -82.48
N GLN A 271 -15.93 -16.16 -83.39
CA GLN A 271 -17.14 -16.97 -83.19
C GLN A 271 -17.01 -17.86 -81.94
N ARG A 272 -15.86 -18.53 -81.77
CA ARG A 272 -15.61 -19.36 -80.60
C ARG A 272 -15.61 -18.56 -79.29
N LYS A 273 -15.03 -17.35 -79.29
CA LYS A 273 -15.08 -16.45 -78.13
C LYS A 273 -16.51 -15.99 -77.84
N MET A 274 -17.27 -15.66 -78.88
CA MET A 274 -18.68 -15.25 -78.75
C MET A 274 -19.55 -16.36 -78.15
N GLU A 275 -19.37 -17.61 -78.60
CA GLU A 275 -20.07 -18.76 -78.03
C GLU A 275 -19.73 -19.01 -76.55
N GLN A 276 -18.47 -18.80 -76.16
CA GLN A 276 -18.04 -18.92 -74.76
C GLN A 276 -18.66 -17.83 -73.88
N GLU A 277 -18.71 -16.59 -74.35
CA GLU A 277 -19.36 -15.50 -73.63
C GLU A 277 -20.88 -15.71 -73.56
N LEU A 278 -21.51 -16.22 -74.61
CA LEU A 278 -22.94 -16.59 -74.58
C LEU A 278 -23.22 -17.66 -73.52
N LYS A 279 -22.42 -18.74 -73.45
CA LYS A 279 -22.56 -19.77 -72.41
C LYS A 279 -22.34 -19.22 -71.01
N ARG A 280 -21.38 -18.30 -70.84
CA ARG A 280 -21.15 -17.61 -69.57
C ARG A 280 -22.36 -16.78 -69.17
N ILE A 281 -22.93 -16.02 -70.10
CA ILE A 281 -24.15 -15.24 -69.88
C ILE A 281 -25.32 -16.17 -69.56
N GLU A 282 -25.47 -17.29 -70.27
CA GLU A 282 -26.52 -18.28 -70.01
C GLU A 282 -26.39 -18.90 -68.61
N ASN A 283 -25.19 -19.25 -68.16
CA ASN A 283 -24.94 -19.73 -66.80
C ASN A 283 -25.23 -18.66 -65.72
N LEU A 284 -24.98 -17.38 -66.04
CA LEU A 284 -25.32 -16.27 -65.14
C LEU A 284 -26.82 -15.97 -65.14
N LEU A 285 -27.49 -16.10 -66.29
CA LEU A 285 -28.94 -15.95 -66.48
C LEU A 285 -29.72 -17.09 -65.81
N GLN A 286 -29.14 -18.30 -65.80
CA GLN A 286 -29.66 -19.43 -65.03
C GLN A 286 -29.66 -19.19 -63.52
N GLY A 287 -29.02 -18.11 -63.04
CA GLY A 287 -29.35 -17.44 -61.79
C GLY A 287 -29.76 -18.34 -60.62
N ALA A 288 -28.76 -18.76 -59.85
CA ALA A 288 -28.82 -19.56 -58.61
C ALA A 288 -28.90 -21.09 -58.81
N GLY A 289 -27.87 -21.79 -58.34
CA GLY A 289 -28.04 -23.18 -57.91
C GLY A 289 -29.00 -23.24 -56.71
N ASP A 290 -29.60 -24.42 -56.47
CA ASP A 290 -30.58 -24.62 -55.40
C ASP A 290 -30.08 -24.06 -54.05
N PRO A 291 -30.85 -23.17 -53.37
CA PRO A 291 -30.44 -22.60 -52.08
C PRO A 291 -30.52 -23.60 -50.93
N SER A 292 -30.95 -24.84 -51.19
CA SER A 292 -31.19 -25.89 -50.21
C SER A 292 -29.96 -26.17 -49.35
N GLU A 293 -28.77 -26.27 -49.94
CA GLU A 293 -27.51 -26.52 -49.20
C GLU A 293 -27.19 -25.38 -48.22
N PHE A 294 -27.40 -24.13 -48.65
CA PHE A 294 -27.17 -22.97 -47.81
C PHE A 294 -28.17 -22.90 -46.64
N LEU A 295 -29.44 -23.23 -46.88
CA LEU A 295 -30.48 -23.24 -45.86
C LEU A 295 -30.26 -24.36 -44.83
N GLU A 296 -29.84 -25.54 -45.28
CA GLU A 296 -29.48 -26.65 -44.40
C GLU A 296 -28.26 -26.31 -43.54
N TRP A 297 -27.21 -25.74 -44.14
CA TRP A 297 -26.05 -25.24 -43.40
C TRP A 297 -26.46 -24.19 -42.37
N GLN A 298 -27.30 -23.22 -42.74
CA GLN A 298 -27.74 -22.18 -41.83
C GLN A 298 -28.52 -22.77 -40.64
N LYS A 299 -29.37 -23.78 -40.87
CA LYS A 299 -30.11 -24.47 -39.82
C LYS A 299 -29.17 -25.24 -38.89
N GLN A 300 -28.16 -25.92 -39.43
CA GLN A 300 -27.15 -26.63 -38.64
C GLN A 300 -26.32 -25.67 -37.77
N MET A 301 -25.87 -24.54 -38.32
CA MET A 301 -25.09 -23.56 -37.57
C MET A 301 -25.90 -22.96 -36.42
N ARG A 302 -27.18 -22.61 -36.66
CA ARG A 302 -28.07 -22.14 -35.58
C ARG A 302 -28.28 -23.20 -34.49
N GLY A 303 -28.33 -24.48 -34.86
CA GLY A 303 -28.44 -25.58 -33.89
C GLY A 303 -27.19 -25.68 -33.01
N LYS A 304 -26.00 -25.66 -33.63
CA LYS A 304 -24.72 -25.68 -32.92
C LYS A 304 -24.55 -24.48 -31.99
N ASP A 305 -24.86 -23.28 -32.48
CA ASP A 305 -24.78 -22.05 -31.67
C ASP A 305 -25.67 -22.13 -30.43
N LEU A 306 -26.87 -22.73 -30.56
CA LEU A 306 -27.78 -22.92 -29.42
C LEU A 306 -27.24 -23.96 -28.42
N GLU A 307 -26.70 -25.07 -28.92
CA GLU A 307 -26.09 -26.12 -28.08
C GLU A 307 -24.88 -25.57 -27.31
N GLU A 308 -24.03 -24.79 -27.96
CA GLU A 308 -22.88 -24.14 -27.33
C GLU A 308 -23.31 -23.14 -26.24
N GLN A 309 -24.35 -22.33 -26.50
CA GLN A 309 -24.90 -21.42 -25.49
C GLN A 309 -25.44 -22.17 -24.26
N LEU A 310 -26.15 -23.28 -24.47
CA LEU A 310 -26.67 -24.10 -23.38
C LEU A 310 -25.54 -24.74 -22.58
N ALA A 311 -24.53 -25.28 -23.26
CA ALA A 311 -23.34 -25.84 -22.62
C ALA A 311 -22.59 -24.79 -21.81
N GLU A 312 -22.43 -23.57 -22.33
CA GLU A 312 -21.74 -22.48 -21.63
C GLU A 312 -22.50 -22.04 -20.37
N ILE A 313 -23.83 -21.97 -20.43
CA ILE A 313 -24.69 -21.69 -19.27
C ILE A 313 -24.51 -22.78 -18.20
N GLU A 314 -24.47 -24.04 -18.60
CA GLU A 314 -24.28 -25.16 -17.67
C GLU A 314 -22.87 -25.15 -17.05
N CYS A 315 -21.83 -24.91 -17.85
CA CYS A 315 -20.46 -24.72 -17.38
C CYS A 315 -20.38 -23.59 -16.34
N ARG A 316 -20.98 -22.43 -16.63
CA ARG A 316 -21.03 -21.30 -15.68
C ARG A 316 -21.76 -21.67 -14.38
N ARG A 317 -22.86 -22.42 -14.46
CA ARG A 317 -23.60 -22.93 -13.29
C ARG A 317 -22.73 -23.86 -12.43
N LEU A 318 -22.03 -24.81 -13.06
CA LEU A 318 -21.17 -25.77 -12.37
C LEU A 318 -19.95 -25.08 -11.75
N GLN A 319 -19.34 -24.15 -12.45
CA GLN A 319 -18.23 -23.34 -11.93
C GLN A 319 -18.66 -22.53 -10.70
N GLY A 320 -19.89 -21.99 -10.70
CA GLY A 320 -20.45 -21.31 -9.54
C GLY A 320 -20.62 -22.23 -8.31
N LYS A 321 -20.99 -23.50 -8.53
CA LYS A 321 -21.09 -24.50 -7.45
C LYS A 321 -19.72 -24.90 -6.91
N LEU A 322 -18.76 -25.17 -7.79
CA LEU A 322 -17.40 -25.51 -7.40
C LEU A 322 -16.73 -24.37 -6.62
N SER A 323 -16.89 -23.13 -7.09
CA SER A 323 -16.35 -21.96 -6.38
C SER A 323 -16.93 -21.81 -4.97
N HIS A 324 -18.22 -22.14 -4.77
CA HIS A 324 -18.83 -22.15 -3.45
C HIS A 324 -18.23 -23.24 -2.55
N GLU A 325 -18.09 -24.47 -3.06
CA GLU A 325 -17.49 -25.58 -2.33
C GLU A 325 -16.02 -25.31 -1.96
N GLU A 326 -15.24 -24.77 -2.89
CA GLU A 326 -13.85 -24.34 -2.67
C GLU A 326 -13.75 -23.27 -1.59
N ALA A 327 -14.66 -22.28 -1.60
CA ALA A 327 -14.71 -21.24 -0.57
C ALA A 327 -15.03 -21.82 0.82
N VAL A 328 -15.95 -22.78 0.90
CA VAL A 328 -16.30 -23.47 2.15
C VAL A 328 -15.10 -24.28 2.67
N LEU A 329 -14.43 -25.03 1.80
CA LEU A 329 -13.23 -25.80 2.17
C LEU A 329 -12.08 -24.89 2.63
N ALA A 330 -11.83 -23.79 1.93
CA ALA A 330 -10.84 -22.80 2.33
C ALA A 330 -11.14 -22.22 3.72
N HIS A 331 -12.41 -21.90 3.99
CA HIS A 331 -12.83 -21.41 5.30
C HIS A 331 -12.60 -22.46 6.41
N GLN A 332 -12.93 -23.72 6.15
CA GLN A 332 -12.68 -24.82 7.09
C GLN A 332 -11.18 -25.00 7.37
N ASN A 333 -10.33 -24.91 6.35
CA ASN A 333 -8.88 -25.01 6.51
C ASN A 333 -8.34 -23.89 7.40
N VAL A 334 -8.77 -22.64 7.18
CA VAL A 334 -8.37 -21.50 8.03
C VAL A 334 -8.82 -21.71 9.48
N ILE A 335 -10.04 -22.22 9.70
CA ILE A 335 -10.53 -22.53 11.05
C ILE A 335 -9.64 -23.61 11.70
N GLN A 336 -9.28 -24.67 10.98
CA GLN A 336 -8.43 -25.74 11.51
C GLN A 336 -7.02 -25.23 11.83
N GLU A 337 -6.43 -24.41 10.97
CA GLU A 337 -5.12 -23.80 11.24
C GLU A 337 -5.14 -22.88 12.45
N ASN A 338 -6.18 -22.05 12.57
CA ASN A 338 -6.33 -21.16 13.71
C ASN A 338 -6.53 -21.94 15.02
N LYS A 339 -7.26 -23.06 14.99
CA LYS A 339 -7.36 -23.98 16.13
C LYS A 339 -6.00 -24.54 16.53
N LYS A 340 -5.24 -25.10 15.58
CA LYS A 340 -3.88 -25.61 15.83
C LYS A 340 -2.96 -24.55 16.42
N LYS A 341 -2.97 -23.33 15.86
CA LYS A 341 -2.19 -22.20 16.38
C LYS A 341 -2.62 -21.80 17.79
N ALA A 342 -3.92 -21.77 18.08
CA ALA A 342 -4.43 -21.45 19.41
C ALA A 342 -4.05 -22.51 20.44
N ASP A 343 -4.03 -23.78 20.06
CA ASP A 343 -3.60 -24.88 20.93
C ASP A 343 -2.09 -24.81 21.19
N LEU A 344 -1.26 -24.55 20.18
CA LEU A 344 0.19 -24.33 20.37
C LEU A 344 0.48 -23.17 21.34
N ILE A 345 -0.18 -22.03 21.16
CA ILE A 345 -0.03 -20.88 22.07
C ILE A 345 -0.48 -21.24 23.49
N ARG A 346 -1.50 -22.09 23.64
CA ARG A 346 -1.98 -22.54 24.95
C ARG A 346 -0.93 -23.42 25.63
N GLU A 347 -0.29 -24.32 24.89
CA GLU A 347 0.80 -25.18 25.35
C GLU A 347 2.02 -24.35 25.76
N GLU A 348 2.51 -23.45 24.89
CA GLU A 348 3.62 -22.54 25.19
C GLU A 348 3.35 -21.69 26.45
N LYS A 349 2.12 -21.17 26.59
CA LYS A 349 1.73 -20.42 27.78
C LYS A 349 1.71 -21.29 29.03
N ALA A 350 1.27 -22.54 28.92
CA ALA A 350 1.28 -23.49 30.05
C ALA A 350 2.72 -23.81 30.49
N GLU A 351 3.64 -24.01 29.55
CA GLU A 351 5.06 -24.21 29.83
C GLU A 351 5.68 -22.98 30.52
N LEU A 352 5.41 -21.77 30.01
CA LEU A 352 5.87 -20.54 30.66
C LEU A 352 5.31 -20.38 32.08
N MET A 353 4.04 -20.71 32.30
CA MET A 353 3.44 -20.69 33.63
C MET A 353 4.09 -21.70 34.57
N HIS A 354 4.43 -22.90 34.07
CA HIS A 354 5.16 -23.91 34.83
C HIS A 354 6.55 -23.41 35.25
N GLN A 355 7.33 -22.88 34.30
CA GLN A 355 8.65 -22.32 34.59
C GLN A 355 8.59 -21.17 35.60
N TYR A 356 7.56 -20.32 35.51
CA TYR A 356 7.36 -19.25 36.48
C TYR A 356 7.05 -19.77 37.88
N ALA A 357 6.21 -20.81 37.98
CA ALA A 357 5.90 -21.45 39.26
C ALA A 357 7.13 -22.11 39.90
N GLU A 358 7.97 -22.78 39.10
CA GLU A 358 9.23 -23.36 39.56
C GLU A 358 10.21 -22.30 40.07
N LYS A 359 10.39 -21.21 39.32
CA LYS A 359 11.22 -20.07 39.76
C LYS A 359 10.71 -19.47 41.06
N ARG A 360 9.40 -19.28 41.19
CA ARG A 360 8.80 -18.78 42.44
C ARG A 360 9.04 -19.71 43.62
N LEU A 361 8.96 -21.02 43.40
CA LEU A 361 9.26 -21.99 44.44
C LEU A 361 10.74 -21.93 44.83
N GLN A 362 11.64 -21.77 43.86
CA GLN A 362 13.08 -21.67 44.11
C GLN A 362 13.43 -20.38 44.88
N GLU A 363 12.90 -19.23 44.46
CA GLU A 363 13.05 -17.95 45.17
C GLU A 363 12.54 -18.06 46.63
N GLN A 364 11.42 -18.76 46.85
CA GLN A 364 10.91 -19.00 48.19
C GLN A 364 11.83 -19.87 49.04
N LYS A 365 12.48 -20.89 48.46
CA LYS A 365 13.47 -21.73 49.16
C LYS A 365 14.70 -20.91 49.52
N GLU A 366 15.25 -20.16 48.57
CA GLU A 366 16.42 -19.30 48.79
C GLU A 366 16.14 -18.22 49.85
N MET A 367 14.95 -17.61 49.82
CA MET A 367 14.53 -16.65 50.86
C MET A 367 14.43 -17.30 52.24
N LYS A 368 13.88 -18.53 52.32
CA LYS A 368 13.82 -19.26 53.60
C LYS A 368 15.22 -19.58 54.13
N GLU A 369 16.12 -20.06 53.28
CA GLU A 369 17.52 -20.31 53.65
C GLU A 369 18.21 -19.03 54.14
N LEU A 370 18.01 -17.91 53.45
CA LEU A 370 18.57 -16.62 53.87
C LEU A 370 18.02 -16.16 55.23
N VAL A 371 16.71 -16.31 55.45
CA VAL A 371 16.09 -16.00 56.74
C VAL A 371 16.66 -16.89 57.85
N GLU A 372 16.83 -18.19 57.60
CA GLU A 372 17.47 -19.11 58.55
C GLU A 372 18.91 -18.70 58.87
N GLN A 373 19.71 -18.31 57.86
CA GLN A 373 21.06 -17.81 58.07
C GLN A 373 21.09 -16.53 58.91
N VAL A 374 20.18 -15.58 58.66
CA VAL A 374 20.05 -14.33 59.45
C VAL A 374 19.66 -14.65 60.90
N VAL A 375 18.71 -15.56 61.11
CA VAL A 375 18.30 -15.99 62.45
C VAL A 375 19.46 -16.66 63.19
N GLU A 376 20.21 -17.54 62.53
CA GLU A 376 21.38 -18.19 63.12
C GLU A 376 22.50 -17.18 63.43
N GLY A 377 22.71 -16.20 62.54
CA GLY A 377 23.58 -15.05 62.76
C GLY A 377 23.19 -14.24 64.01
N HIS A 378 21.90 -13.96 64.20
CA HIS A 378 21.39 -13.29 65.40
C HIS A 378 21.61 -14.12 66.67
N LYS A 379 21.38 -15.45 66.63
CA LYS A 379 21.68 -16.34 67.78
C LYS A 379 23.16 -16.30 68.13
N ASN A 380 24.04 -16.41 67.13
CA ASN A 380 25.48 -16.38 67.32
C ASN A 380 25.95 -15.03 67.90
N ALA A 381 25.46 -13.92 67.37
CA ALA A 381 25.75 -12.58 67.90
C ALA A 381 25.28 -12.43 69.35
N LYS A 382 24.08 -12.94 69.69
CA LYS A 382 23.57 -12.94 71.07
C LYS A 382 24.45 -13.78 71.99
N GLN A 383 24.86 -14.97 71.57
CA GLN A 383 25.78 -15.82 72.33
C GLN A 383 27.14 -15.16 72.53
N ALA A 384 27.71 -14.55 71.50
CA ALA A 384 28.98 -13.82 71.58
C ALA A 384 28.87 -12.64 72.57
N LYS A 385 27.76 -11.88 72.55
CA LYS A 385 27.52 -10.80 73.50
C LYS A 385 27.45 -11.30 74.95
N ILE A 386 26.80 -12.43 75.20
CA ILE A 386 26.75 -13.06 76.53
C ILE A 386 28.14 -13.52 76.98
N LYS A 387 28.91 -14.19 76.11
CA LYS A 387 30.29 -14.61 76.40
C LYS A 387 31.17 -13.41 76.75
N LEU A 388 31.09 -12.33 75.96
CA LEU A 388 31.82 -11.09 76.21
C LEU A 388 31.43 -10.45 77.55
N GLN A 389 30.13 -10.44 77.90
CA GLN A 389 29.67 -9.93 79.19
C GLN A 389 30.24 -10.74 80.36
N LYS A 390 30.22 -12.08 80.27
CA LYS A 390 30.81 -12.95 81.30
C LYS A 390 32.32 -12.71 81.45
N TYR A 391 33.03 -12.60 80.33
CA TYR A 391 34.47 -12.32 80.35
C TYR A 391 34.79 -10.95 80.95
N LYS A 392 34.01 -9.90 80.62
CA LYS A 392 34.14 -8.59 81.26
C LYS A 392 33.87 -8.64 82.77
N GLN A 393 32.89 -9.43 83.22
CA GLN A 393 32.62 -9.63 84.64
C GLN A 393 33.80 -10.32 85.35
N GLN A 394 34.41 -11.34 84.72
CA GLN A 394 35.60 -12.01 85.24
C GLN A 394 36.77 -11.04 85.38
N ILE A 395 37.09 -10.26 84.33
CA ILE A 395 38.16 -9.24 84.41
C ILE A 395 37.90 -8.25 85.54
N VAL A 396 36.66 -7.77 85.70
CA VAL A 396 36.32 -6.85 86.78
C VAL A 396 36.52 -7.50 88.16
N GLN A 397 36.17 -8.78 88.31
CA GLN A 397 36.41 -9.53 89.54
C GLN A 397 37.91 -9.69 89.82
N GLU A 398 38.70 -10.12 88.84
CA GLU A 398 40.15 -10.26 88.92
C GLU A 398 40.80 -8.92 89.31
N VAL A 399 40.47 -7.82 88.63
CA VAL A 399 40.98 -6.48 88.94
C VAL A 399 40.54 -6.01 90.34
N CYS A 400 39.34 -6.37 90.81
CA CYS A 400 38.92 -6.08 92.17
C CYS A 400 39.71 -6.89 93.22
N GLU A 401 40.02 -8.15 92.95
CA GLU A 401 40.85 -9.00 93.80
C GLU A 401 42.29 -8.49 93.85
N GLU A 402 42.90 -8.22 92.70
CA GLU A 402 44.24 -7.61 92.59
C GLU A 402 44.31 -6.27 93.34
N ASN A 403 43.31 -5.39 93.20
CA ASN A 403 43.28 -4.13 93.93
C ASN A 403 43.16 -4.32 95.45
N ARG A 404 42.41 -5.33 95.91
CA ARG A 404 42.31 -5.67 97.35
C ARG A 404 43.63 -6.19 97.89
N GLU A 405 44.33 -7.00 97.11
CA GLU A 405 45.66 -7.51 97.46
C GLU A 405 46.69 -6.37 97.54
N LEU A 406 46.72 -5.49 96.54
CA LEU A 406 47.57 -4.29 96.57
C LEU A 406 47.28 -3.39 97.77
N LEU A 407 45.99 -3.21 98.13
CA LEU A 407 45.60 -2.44 99.31
C LEU A 407 46.04 -3.11 100.61
N ARG A 408 45.97 -4.44 100.70
CA ARG A 408 46.49 -5.20 101.85
C ARG A 408 48.01 -5.05 101.96
N GLN A 409 48.74 -5.22 100.86
CA GLN A 409 50.20 -5.02 100.82
C GLN A 409 50.57 -3.59 101.24
N ALA A 410 49.87 -2.58 100.73
CA ALA A 410 50.10 -1.19 101.13
C ALA A 410 49.85 -0.94 102.63
N LEU A 411 48.83 -1.57 103.22
CA LEU A 411 48.56 -1.49 104.66
C LEU A 411 49.66 -2.18 105.49
N GLU A 412 50.08 -3.39 105.10
CA GLU A 412 51.16 -4.12 105.77
C GLU A 412 52.49 -3.34 105.70
N GLU A 413 52.82 -2.76 104.54
CA GLU A 413 53.99 -1.88 104.39
C GLU A 413 53.92 -0.64 105.28
N GLU A 414 52.76 0.02 105.39
CA GLU A 414 52.58 1.16 106.29
C GLU A 414 52.66 0.75 107.77
N GLU A 415 52.13 -0.41 108.16
CA GLU A 415 52.31 -0.97 109.50
C GLU A 415 53.79 -1.26 109.80
N GLU A 416 54.53 -1.85 108.88
CA GLU A 416 55.97 -2.07 109.04
C GLU A 416 56.76 -0.76 109.13
N LYS A 417 56.43 0.24 108.29
CA LYS A 417 57.01 1.59 108.39
C LYS A 417 56.71 2.21 109.74
N LEU A 418 55.49 2.04 110.26
CA LEU A 418 55.09 2.54 111.58
C LEU A 418 55.86 1.82 112.69
N ARG A 419 56.06 0.50 112.61
CA ARG A 419 56.90 -0.27 113.54
C ARG A 419 58.34 0.22 113.54
N LYS A 420 58.95 0.39 112.35
CA LYS A 420 60.31 0.95 112.19
C LYS A 420 60.40 2.37 112.77
N ARG A 421 59.39 3.22 112.54
CA ARG A 421 59.31 4.57 113.15
C ARG A 421 59.18 4.50 114.66
N TYR A 422 58.40 3.56 115.19
CA TYR A 422 58.21 3.37 116.62
C TYR A 422 59.49 2.90 117.30
N GLU A 423 60.21 1.93 116.71
CA GLU A 423 61.54 1.51 117.16
C GLU A 423 62.55 2.67 117.15
N LEU A 424 62.56 3.48 116.08
CA LEU A 424 63.39 4.68 116.00
C LEU A 424 63.05 5.70 117.10
N ILE A 425 61.76 5.93 117.37
CA ILE A 425 61.31 6.81 118.47
C ILE A 425 61.76 6.25 119.84
N GLN A 426 61.70 4.94 120.04
CA GLN A 426 62.22 4.31 121.28
C GLN A 426 63.73 4.52 121.42
N GLN A 427 64.51 4.39 120.34
CA GLN A 427 65.94 4.68 120.33
C GLN A 427 66.23 6.15 120.66
N ILE A 428 65.50 7.10 120.05
CA ILE A 428 65.62 8.54 120.35
C ILE A 428 65.28 8.82 121.81
N ARG A 429 64.17 8.28 122.34
CA ARG A 429 63.80 8.45 123.75
C ARG A 429 64.82 7.83 124.71
N ALA A 430 65.43 6.70 124.34
CA ALA A 430 66.51 6.10 125.12
C ALA A 430 67.75 7.03 125.17
N ILE A 431 68.09 7.66 124.04
CA ILE A 431 69.16 8.66 123.96
C ILE A 431 68.80 9.93 124.75
N GLU A 432 67.55 10.42 124.67
CA GLU A 432 67.07 11.58 125.44
C GLU A 432 66.98 11.30 126.95
N SER A 433 66.77 10.05 127.35
CA SER A 433 66.71 9.62 128.76
C SER A 433 68.08 9.48 129.43
N LEU A 434 69.17 9.60 128.67
CA LEU A 434 70.51 9.73 129.24
C LEU A 434 70.65 11.09 129.95
N PRO A 435 71.15 11.14 131.20
CA PRO A 435 71.33 12.40 131.90
C PRO A 435 72.32 13.29 131.13
N SER A 436 71.85 14.41 130.60
CA SER A 436 72.75 15.47 130.10
C SER A 436 73.48 16.06 131.31
N LEU A 437 74.70 15.60 131.55
CA LEU A 437 75.65 16.22 132.48
C LEU A 437 75.99 17.62 131.96
N LYS A 438 75.25 18.62 132.44
CA LYS A 438 75.60 20.02 132.33
C LYS A 438 76.84 20.28 133.20
N HIS A 439 78.03 20.07 132.63
CA HIS A 439 79.26 20.59 133.20
C HIS A 439 79.88 21.60 132.22
N LYS A 440 80.01 22.84 132.70
CA LYS A 440 80.60 23.97 131.99
C LYS A 440 82.10 23.72 131.84
N PHE A 441 82.57 23.58 130.61
CA PHE A 441 83.98 23.82 130.31
C PHE A 441 84.12 25.27 129.87
N VAL A 442 84.90 26.04 130.62
CA VAL A 442 85.35 27.37 130.23
C VAL A 442 86.31 27.19 129.06
N ASP A 443 86.02 27.84 127.94
CA ASP A 443 86.99 28.14 126.89
C ASP A 443 86.95 29.65 126.60
N LEU A 444 88.12 30.27 126.70
CA LEU A 444 88.39 31.71 126.68
C LEU A 444 88.82 32.16 125.28
N THR A 445 88.11 31.74 124.25
CA THR A 445 88.41 32.13 122.86
C THR A 445 87.16 32.64 122.15
N GLU A 446 86.54 33.69 122.72
CA GLU A 446 85.55 34.50 122.01
C GLU A 446 86.17 35.81 121.50
N VAL A 447 86.43 35.86 120.20
CA VAL A 447 86.30 37.11 119.44
C VAL A 447 85.40 36.87 118.23
N SER A 448 84.11 37.09 118.49
CA SER A 448 83.09 37.69 117.60
C SER A 448 83.36 37.70 116.09
N SER A 449 82.45 37.10 115.29
CA SER A 449 81.51 37.88 114.44
C SER A 449 80.68 37.00 113.48
N LYS A 450 79.36 37.10 113.66
CA LYS A 450 78.24 37.24 112.69
C LYS A 450 78.33 36.65 111.27
N GLY A 451 77.24 35.96 110.91
CA GLY A 451 76.72 35.73 109.56
C GLY A 451 75.31 35.15 109.65
#